data_AF-F3GNW7-F1
#
_entry.id   AF-F3GNW7-F1
#
_cell.length_a   1.000
_cell.length_b   1.000
_cell.length_c   1.000
_cell.angle_alpha   90.00
_cell.angle_beta   90.00
_cell.angle_gamma   90.00
#
_symmetry.space_group_name_H-M   'P 1'
#
loop_
_entity.id
_entity.type
_entity.pdbx_description
1 polymer ?
#
loop_
_entity_poly.entity_id
_entity_poly.type
_entity_poly.pdbx_seq_one_letter_code
_entity_poly.pdbx_strand_id
1 'polypeptide(L)' 'SQWIARPLAQNHRWLCASPAYIEQHGVPSTPDQLAGHRCICIRENDEDVTLWHLSKGQTKKTLRIEPALLSNDGSVA' A
#
# COMPACT_ATOMS: atom_id res chain seq x y z
N SER A 1 6.09 11.58 -31.26
CA SER A 1 5.00 12.27 -30.54
C SER A 1 5.58 12.89 -29.28
N GLN A 2 5.44 14.20 -29.05
CA GLN A 2 5.84 14.81 -27.77
C GLN A 2 4.63 14.88 -26.85
N TRP A 3 4.76 14.31 -25.66
CA TRP A 3 3.74 14.35 -24.61
C TRP A 3 4.12 15.43 -23.61
N ILE A 4 3.17 16.28 -23.24
CA ILE A 4 3.32 17.26 -22.15
C ILE A 4 2.38 16.84 -21.02
N ALA A 5 2.95 16.48 -19.87
CA ALA A 5 2.21 16.17 -18.66
C ALA A 5 2.29 17.34 -17.67
N ARG A 6 1.23 17.53 -16.87
CA ARG A 6 1.18 18.52 -15.78
C ARG A 6 0.68 17.82 -14.50
N PRO A 7 1.29 18.08 -13.33
CA PRO A 7 0.83 17.48 -12.08
C PRO A 7 -0.58 17.99 -11.74
N LEU A 8 -1.49 17.07 -11.40
CA LEU A 8 -2.86 17.41 -10.99
C LEU A 8 -2.96 17.57 -9.48
N ALA A 9 -2.44 16.59 -8.72
CA ALA A 9 -2.48 16.56 -7.27
C ALA A 9 -1.44 15.58 -6.71
N GLN A 10 -1.22 15.62 -5.40
CA GLN A 10 -0.47 14.60 -4.68
C GLN A 10 -1.35 13.35 -4.47
N ASN A 11 -0.80 12.17 -4.72
CA ASN A 11 -1.47 10.89 -4.50
C ASN A 11 -1.06 10.31 -3.13
N HIS A 12 -1.86 10.54 -2.10
CA HIS A 12 -1.63 9.99 -0.76
C HIS A 12 -2.25 8.59 -0.63
N ARG A 13 -1.41 7.58 -0.45
CA ARG A 13 -1.85 6.20 -0.20
C ARG A 13 -2.01 5.95 1.29
N TRP A 14 -3.14 5.35 1.68
CA TRP A 14 -3.48 5.01 3.06
C TRP A 14 -3.52 3.50 3.25
N LEU A 15 -3.11 3.03 4.43
CA LEU A 15 -3.38 1.65 4.83
C LEU A 15 -4.80 1.55 5.36
N CYS A 16 -5.57 0.66 4.77
CA CYS A 16 -6.93 0.35 5.18
C CYS A 16 -7.13 -1.17 5.24
N ALA A 17 -8.11 -1.57 6.04
CA ALA A 17 -8.58 -2.93 6.11
C ALA A 17 -10.09 -2.88 6.38
N SER A 18 -10.83 -3.86 5.88
CA SER A 18 -12.25 -3.96 6.20
C SER A 18 -12.42 -4.29 7.70
N PRO A 19 -13.52 -3.86 8.33
CA PRO A 19 -13.80 -4.20 9.73
C PRO A 19 -13.78 -5.72 9.98
N ALA A 20 -14.40 -6.49 9.08
CA ALA A 20 -14.45 -7.95 9.18
C ALA A 20 -13.05 -8.59 9.11
N TYR A 21 -12.13 -8.04 8.31
CA TYR A 21 -10.76 -8.54 8.26
C TYR A 21 -10.03 -8.30 9.57
N ILE A 22 -10.19 -7.11 10.16
CA ILE A 22 -9.58 -6.77 11.46
C ILE A 22 -10.15 -7.61 12.59
N GLU A 23 -11.45 -7.90 12.59
CA GLU A 23 -12.07 -8.80 13.57
C GLU A 23 -11.48 -10.22 13.51
N GLN A 24 -11.17 -10.70 12.30
CA GLN A 24 -10.63 -12.05 12.10
C GLN A 24 -9.11 -12.16 12.30
N HIS A 25 -8.36 -11.12 11.95
CA HIS A 25 -6.89 -11.15 11.89
C HIS A 25 -6.20 -10.22 12.90
N GLY A 26 -6.96 -9.38 13.61
CA GLY A 26 -6.43 -8.38 14.54
C GLY A 26 -5.90 -7.12 13.86
N VAL A 27 -5.65 -6.08 14.67
CA VAL A 27 -5.00 -4.84 14.24
C VAL A 27 -3.49 -4.96 14.41
N PRO A 28 -2.67 -4.69 13.37
CA PRO A 28 -1.24 -4.63 13.53
C PRO A 28 -0.85 -3.46 14.45
N SER A 29 -0.20 -3.79 15.56
CA SER A 29 0.34 -2.83 16.54
C SER A 29 1.64 -2.18 16.06
N THR A 30 2.36 -2.83 15.14
CA THR A 30 3.57 -2.30 14.51
C THR A 30 3.57 -2.55 13.01
N PRO A 31 4.28 -1.73 12.20
CA PRO A 31 4.40 -1.97 10.77
C PRO A 31 4.94 -3.35 10.39
N ASP A 32 5.84 -3.94 11.18
CA ASP A 32 6.45 -5.25 10.86
C ASP A 32 5.42 -6.38 10.87
N GLN A 33 4.33 -6.23 11.63
CA GLN A 33 3.25 -7.22 11.66
C GLN A 33 2.48 -7.31 10.35
N LEU A 34 2.63 -6.34 9.44
CA LEU A 34 2.06 -6.41 8.10
C LEU A 34 2.58 -7.61 7.30
N ALA A 35 3.76 -8.15 7.61
CA ALA A 35 4.27 -9.38 7.01
C ALA A 35 3.38 -10.60 7.31
N GLY A 36 2.58 -10.57 8.39
CA GLY A 36 1.61 -11.62 8.73
C GLY A 36 0.20 -11.37 8.19
N HIS A 37 -0.02 -10.28 7.43
CA HIS A 37 -1.32 -9.91 6.89
C HIS A 37 -1.38 -10.07 5.38
N ARG A 38 -2.59 -10.33 4.87
CA ARG A 38 -2.90 -10.42 3.45
C ARG A 38 -2.98 -9.03 2.82
N CYS A 39 -1.83 -8.45 2.51
CA CYS A 39 -1.76 -7.15 1.87
C CYS A 39 -2.10 -7.21 0.37
N ILE A 40 -2.72 -6.15 -0.15
CA ILE A 40 -3.00 -5.95 -1.57
C ILE A 40 -2.05 -4.88 -2.11
N CYS A 41 -1.40 -5.15 -3.25
CA CYS A 41 -0.55 -4.17 -3.94
C CYS A 41 -1.20 -3.71 -5.23
N ILE A 42 -1.16 -2.39 -5.46
CA ILE A 42 -1.48 -1.80 -6.76
C ILE A 42 -0.17 -1.61 -7.54
N ARG A 43 -0.03 -2.33 -8.65
CA ARG A 43 1.07 -2.13 -9.61
C ARG A 43 0.75 -0.98 -10.54
N GLU A 44 1.16 0.21 -10.13
CA GLU A 44 1.22 1.41 -10.97
C GLU A 44 2.65 1.58 -11.48
N ASN A 45 2.83 1.61 -12.80
CA ASN A 45 4.13 1.76 -13.47
C ASN A 45 5.12 0.60 -13.19
N ASP A 46 6.40 0.80 -13.54
CA ASP A 46 7.52 -0.14 -13.30
C ASP A 46 8.16 0.03 -11.90
N GLU A 47 7.41 0.49 -10.90
CA GLU A 47 7.91 0.63 -9.52
C GLU A 47 7.89 -0.71 -8.75
N ASP A 48 8.80 -0.85 -7.76
CA ASP A 48 8.78 -1.96 -6.80
C ASP A 48 7.60 -1.80 -5.82
N VAL A 49 6.44 -2.30 -6.23
CA VAL A 49 5.19 -2.15 -5.47
C VAL A 49 5.14 -2.97 -4.19
N THR A 50 6.12 -3.84 -3.97
CA THR A 50 6.27 -4.60 -2.72
C THR A 50 6.97 -3.80 -1.63
N LEU A 51 7.68 -2.71 -1.97
CA LEU A 51 8.41 -1.86 -1.04
C LEU A 51 7.52 -0.70 -0.54
N TRP A 52 6.95 -0.88 0.65
CA TRP A 52 6.06 0.10 1.26
C TRP A 52 6.82 1.13 2.10
N HIS A 53 6.49 2.40 1.89
CA HIS A 53 6.98 3.53 2.65
C HIS A 53 5.86 4.06 3.55
N LEU A 54 5.93 3.73 4.84
CA LEU A 54 4.94 4.15 5.83
C LEU A 54 5.45 5.35 6.61
N SER A 55 4.53 6.24 6.96
CA SER A 55 4.81 7.40 7.80
C SER A 55 3.70 7.62 8.82
N LYS A 56 4.10 8.04 10.03
CA LYS A 56 3.20 8.48 11.09
C LYS A 56 3.88 9.61 11.87
N GLY A 57 3.46 10.86 11.60
CA GLY A 57 4.14 12.04 12.10
C GLY A 57 5.60 12.06 11.65
N GLN A 58 6.53 12.15 12.60
CA GLN A 58 7.98 12.13 12.34
C GLN A 58 8.55 10.72 12.08
N THR A 59 7.78 9.67 12.34
CA THR A 59 8.25 8.29 12.17
C THR A 59 8.07 7.87 10.72
N LYS A 60 9.14 7.39 10.09
CA LYS A 60 9.11 6.78 8.76
C LYS A 60 9.63 5.35 8.87
N LYS A 61 9.02 4.44 8.12
CA LYS A 61 9.43 3.05 8.06
C LYS A 61 9.25 2.52 6.65
N THR A 62 10.30 1.91 6.12
CA THR A 62 10.25 1.17 4.87
C THR A 62 10.25 -0.31 5.19
N LEU A 63 9.32 -1.06 4.60
CA LEU A 63 9.30 -2.51 4.68
C LEU A 63 8.92 -3.12 3.34
N ARG A 64 9.38 -4.34 3.10
CA ARG A 64 8.91 -5.15 1.98
C ARG A 64 7.80 -6.07 2.50
N ILE A 65 6.72 -6.17 1.74
CA ILE A 65 5.63 -7.09 2.03
C ILE A 65 5.58 -8.22 1.00
N GLU A 66 4.90 -9.31 1.37
CA GLU A 66 4.52 -10.37 0.44
C GLU A 66 3.02 -10.21 0.12
N PRO A 67 2.65 -9.69 -1.07
CA PRO A 67 1.27 -9.40 -1.38
C PRO A 67 0.47 -10.69 -1.60
N ALA A 68 -0.71 -10.77 -0.98
CA ALA A 68 -1.68 -11.82 -1.25
C ALA A 68 -2.40 -11.60 -2.60
N LEU A 69 -2.38 -10.37 -3.11
CA LEU A 69 -2.93 -9.98 -4.40
C LEU A 69 -2.14 -8.81 -4.98
N LEU A 70 -1.89 -8.86 -6.29
CA LEU A 70 -1.32 -7.76 -7.06
C LEU A 70 -2.27 -7.41 -8.21
N SER A 71 -2.71 -6.15 -8.26
CA SER A 71 -3.66 -5.63 -9.26
C SER A 71 -3.10 -4.37 -9.90
N ASN A 72 -3.42 -4.09 -11.16
CA ASN A 72 -3.18 -2.78 -11.80
C ASN A 72 -4.48 -1.99 -12.01
N ASP A 73 -5.58 -2.48 -11.43
CA ASP A 73 -6.90 -1.85 -11.45
C ASP A 73 -7.23 -1.34 -10.05
N GLY A 74 -7.38 -0.03 -9.92
CA GLY A 74 -7.69 0.65 -8.66
C GLY A 74 -9.12 0.39 -8.14
N SER A 75 -9.99 -0.25 -8.92
CA SER A 75 -11.31 -0.69 -8.43
C SER A 75 -11.24 -1.98 -7.60
N VAL A 76 -10.14 -2.71 -7.69
CA VAL A 76 -9.93 -4.02 -7.07
C VAL A 76 -9.11 -3.93 -5.77
N ALA A 77 -8.47 -2.79 -5.51
CA ALA A 77 -7.53 -2.59 -4.41
C ALA A 77 -7.92 -1.48 -3.45
#